data_AF-A0A9D6LMV3-F1
#
_entry.id   AF-A0A9D6LMV3-F1
#
_cell.length_a   1.000
_cell.length_b   1.000
_cell.length_c   1.000
_cell.angle_alpha   90.00
_cell.angle_beta   90.00
_cell.angle_gamma   90.00
#
_symmetry.space_group_name_H-M   'P 1'
#
loop_
_entity.id
_entity.type
_entity.pdbx_description
1 polymer ?
#
loop_
_entity_poly.entity_id
_entity_poly.type
_entity_poly.pdbx_seq_one_letter_code
_entity_poly.pdbx_strand_id
1 'polypeptide(L)'
;LEQTGLIRSLTPWVLNQSLREGQSLQDQKMPITISMNLSVRDLQDPYLAEAFAEQLAALQISPRWLELEITESAVMTDPERAFEVLTRLSKMGLKLAIDDFGTGYSSLSYLKKLPGNTIKIDKSFVIGMGRDENDAAIVRTSIDLGHNLGLEVVAEGVENEETLKRLAELGCDTAQGHYMSRPLSAEELNVWLKQSSWALKRNPKLVRLQH
;
A
#
# COMPACT_ATOMS: atom_id res chain seq x y z
N LEU A 1 -26.89 -0.12 5.04
CA LEU A 1 -25.96 -0.49 6.14
C LEU A 1 -25.30 0.78 6.73
N GLU A 2 -26.07 1.87 6.91
CA GLU A 2 -25.52 3.22 7.18
C GLU A 2 -25.83 3.78 8.60
N GLN A 3 -26.41 3.00 9.51
CA GLN A 3 -26.93 3.55 10.79
C GLN A 3 -26.54 2.78 12.06
N THR A 4 -25.33 2.22 12.11
CA THR A 4 -24.80 1.73 13.40
C THR A 4 -23.45 2.35 13.67
N GLY A 5 -23.23 2.79 14.91
CA GLY A 5 -21.93 3.31 15.40
C GLY A 5 -20.75 2.33 15.28
N LEU A 6 -20.94 1.20 14.60
CA LEU A 6 -19.95 0.17 14.28
C LEU A 6 -18.90 0.65 13.28
N ILE A 7 -19.24 1.52 12.31
CA ILE A 7 -18.28 1.95 11.28
C ILE A 7 -17.19 2.87 11.87
N ARG A 8 -17.50 3.72 12.87
CA ARG A 8 -16.47 4.55 13.54
C ARG A 8 -15.45 3.71 14.33
N SER A 9 -15.78 2.46 14.63
CA SER A 9 -14.94 1.56 15.41
C SER A 9 -14.07 0.64 14.56
N LEU A 10 -14.30 0.58 13.24
CA LEU A 10 -13.62 -0.38 12.37
C LEU A 10 -12.14 0.00 12.19
N THR A 11 -11.84 1.23 11.78
CA THR A 11 -10.46 1.69 11.54
C THR A 11 -9.58 1.52 12.79
N PRO A 12 -10.00 1.96 14.00
CA PRO A 12 -9.24 1.69 15.22
C PRO A 12 -9.07 0.20 15.53
N TRP A 13 -10.07 -0.64 15.24
CA TRP A 13 -9.98 -2.08 15.47
C TRP A 13 -9.01 -2.75 14.50
N VAL A 14 -9.11 -2.43 13.20
CA VAL A 14 -8.20 -2.94 12.15
C VAL A 14 -6.77 -2.50 12.45
N LEU A 15 -6.55 -1.23 12.80
CA LEU A 15 -5.24 -0.73 13.22
C LEU A 15 -4.64 -1.59 14.35
N ASN A 16 -5.43 -1.87 15.38
CA ASN A 16 -4.97 -2.68 16.50
C ASN A 16 -4.56 -4.09 16.06
N GLN A 17 -5.36 -4.74 15.21
CA GLN A 17 -5.05 -6.07 14.68
C GLN A 17 -3.79 -6.03 13.80
N SER A 18 -3.69 -5.08 12.86
CA SER A 18 -2.55 -4.94 11.97
C SER A 18 -1.25 -4.66 12.72
N LEU A 19 -1.29 -3.83 13.77
CA LEU A 19 -0.11 -3.59 14.59
C LEU A 19 0.34 -4.84 15.35
N ARG A 20 -0.60 -5.62 15.92
CA ARG A 20 -0.29 -6.87 16.63
C ARG A 20 0.27 -7.93 15.69
N GLU A 21 -0.34 -8.11 14.52
CA GLU A 21 0.16 -9.05 13.52
C GLU A 21 1.54 -8.63 13.01
N GLY A 22 1.74 -7.33 12.77
CA GLY A 22 3.03 -6.77 12.37
C GLY A 22 4.11 -7.05 13.43
N GLN A 23 3.80 -6.88 14.71
CA GLN A 23 4.71 -7.22 15.80
C GLN A 23 5.02 -8.73 15.85
N SER A 24 4.02 -9.59 15.68
CA SER A 24 4.20 -11.06 15.64
C SER A 24 5.16 -11.50 14.53
N LEU A 25 5.01 -10.93 13.33
CA LEU A 25 5.92 -11.21 12.20
C LEU A 25 7.36 -10.76 12.50
N GLN A 26 7.51 -9.65 13.22
CA GLN A 26 8.83 -9.13 13.61
C GLN A 26 9.51 -9.93 14.69
N ASP A 27 8.76 -10.43 15.67
CA ASP A 27 9.28 -11.35 16.69
C ASP A 27 9.77 -12.66 16.03
N GLN A 28 9.17 -13.04 14.91
CA GLN A 28 9.62 -14.14 14.03
C GLN A 28 10.76 -13.75 13.08
N LYS A 29 11.30 -12.53 13.17
CA LYS A 29 12.35 -11.96 12.31
C LYS A 29 11.98 -11.93 10.82
N MET A 30 10.70 -11.80 10.51
CA MET A 30 10.22 -11.64 9.14
C MET A 30 10.08 -10.14 8.83
N PRO A 31 10.88 -9.58 7.90
CA PRO A 31 10.88 -8.15 7.61
C PRO A 31 9.71 -7.75 6.71
N ILE A 32 8.48 -8.02 7.14
CA ILE A 32 7.26 -7.77 6.39
C ILE A 32 6.57 -6.53 6.94
N THR A 33 6.08 -5.69 6.04
CA THR A 33 5.20 -4.57 6.33
C THR A 33 3.77 -4.99 6.02
N ILE A 34 2.85 -4.71 6.93
CA ILE A 34 1.42 -4.90 6.72
C ILE A 34 0.85 -3.61 6.13
N SER A 35 0.04 -3.74 5.09
CA SER A 35 -0.70 -2.63 4.52
C SER A 35 -2.10 -2.54 5.11
N MET A 36 -2.60 -1.32 5.32
CA MET A 36 -3.97 -1.06 5.76
C MET A 36 -4.58 0.06 4.91
N ASN A 37 -5.76 -0.20 4.36
CA ASN A 37 -6.48 0.78 3.56
C ASN A 37 -7.16 1.85 4.43
N LEU A 38 -7.04 3.11 4.04
CA LEU A 38 -7.81 4.23 4.58
C LEU A 38 -8.92 4.63 3.61
N SER A 39 -10.13 4.77 4.14
CA SER A 39 -11.28 5.25 3.38
C SER A 39 -11.29 6.77 3.26
N VAL A 40 -12.08 7.29 2.33
CA VAL A 40 -12.42 8.74 2.23
C VAL A 40 -12.87 9.30 3.58
N ARG A 41 -13.68 8.52 4.32
CA ARG A 41 -14.21 8.94 5.62
C ARG A 41 -13.11 9.07 6.67
N ASP A 42 -12.13 8.18 6.65
CA ASP A 42 -10.98 8.26 7.56
C ASP A 42 -10.19 9.55 7.31
N LEU A 43 -9.94 9.88 6.04
CA LEU A 43 -9.23 11.12 5.68
C LEU A 43 -9.98 12.39 6.06
N GLN A 44 -11.32 12.34 6.14
CA GLN A 44 -12.13 13.47 6.57
C GLN A 44 -12.16 13.65 8.09
N ASP A 45 -11.80 12.62 8.87
CA ASP A 45 -11.86 12.65 10.33
C ASP A 45 -10.65 13.44 10.94
N PRO A 46 -10.87 14.59 11.60
CA PRO A 46 -9.81 15.35 12.26
C PRO A 46 -9.02 14.56 13.30
N TYR A 47 -9.67 13.56 13.91
CA TYR A 47 -9.16 12.86 15.07
C TYR A 47 -8.46 11.55 14.69
N LEU A 48 -8.45 11.17 13.40
CA LEU A 48 -7.81 9.93 12.94
C LEU A 48 -6.36 9.84 13.40
N ALA A 49 -5.56 10.88 13.14
CA ALA A 49 -4.15 10.89 13.50
C ALA A 49 -3.95 10.82 15.02
N GLU A 50 -4.84 11.42 15.82
CA GLU A 50 -4.77 11.33 17.28
C GLU A 50 -5.06 9.90 17.77
N ALA A 51 -6.08 9.24 17.21
CA ALA A 51 -6.38 7.84 17.50
C ALA A 51 -5.21 6.91 17.15
N PHE A 52 -4.52 7.16 16.03
CA PHE A 52 -3.30 6.42 15.66
C PHE A 52 -2.17 6.63 16.67
N ALA A 53 -1.93 7.88 17.09
CA ALA A 53 -0.90 8.20 18.08
C ALA A 53 -1.16 7.51 19.43
N GLU A 54 -2.40 7.54 19.91
CA GLU A 54 -2.80 6.86 21.15
C GLU A 54 -2.56 5.35 21.08
N GLN A 55 -2.93 4.70 19.97
CA GLN A 55 -2.74 3.27 19.81
C GLN A 55 -1.27 2.86 19.69
N LEU A 56 -0.48 3.59 18.91
CA LEU A 56 0.96 3.34 18.78
C LEU A 56 1.67 3.49 20.13
N ALA A 57 1.29 4.51 20.91
CA ALA A 57 1.82 4.71 22.26
C ALA A 57 1.41 3.59 23.22
N ALA A 58 0.15 3.16 23.18
CA ALA A 58 -0.38 2.11 24.05
C ALA A 58 0.25 0.74 23.78
N LEU A 59 0.52 0.41 22.51
CA LEU A 59 1.10 -0.88 22.12
C LEU A 59 2.64 -0.90 22.15
N GLN A 60 3.28 0.27 22.19
CA GLN A 60 4.75 0.42 22.10
C GLN A 60 5.35 -0.24 20.85
N ILE A 61 4.60 -0.21 19.73
CA ILE A 61 5.01 -0.83 18.46
C ILE A 61 5.60 0.23 17.52
N SER A 62 6.64 -0.14 16.80
CA SER A 62 7.22 0.75 15.78
C SER A 62 6.28 0.89 14.59
N PRO A 63 5.96 2.12 14.13
CA PRO A 63 5.06 2.35 13.01
C PRO A 63 5.62 1.90 11.66
N ARG A 64 6.93 1.59 11.59
CA ARG A 64 7.61 1.14 10.36
C ARG A 64 7.07 -0.18 9.78
N TRP A 65 6.29 -0.91 10.57
CA TRP A 65 5.67 -2.18 10.21
C TRP A 65 4.30 -2.04 9.56
N LEU A 66 3.76 -0.82 9.54
CA LEU A 66 2.49 -0.49 8.94
C LEU A 66 2.69 0.48 7.79
N GLU A 67 2.11 0.15 6.65
CA GLU A 67 1.89 1.08 5.55
C GLU A 67 0.39 1.37 5.43
N LEU A 68 0.05 2.63 5.22
CA LEU A 68 -1.32 3.06 4.99
C LEU A 68 -1.52 3.31 3.52
N GLU A 69 -2.53 2.66 2.95
CA GLU A 69 -2.87 2.75 1.54
C GLU A 69 -4.07 3.65 1.37
N ILE A 70 -3.97 4.58 0.41
CA ILE A 70 -5.01 5.56 0.17
C ILE A 70 -5.25 5.63 -1.33
N THR A 71 -6.48 5.40 -1.77
CA THR A 71 -6.80 5.53 -3.18
C THR A 71 -6.68 6.98 -3.64
N GLU A 72 -6.30 7.13 -4.90
CA GLU A 72 -6.20 8.42 -5.57
C GLU A 72 -7.48 9.27 -5.40
N SER A 73 -8.64 8.65 -5.63
CA SER A 73 -9.95 9.29 -5.51
C SER A 73 -10.27 9.73 -4.09
N ALA A 74 -9.79 8.99 -3.08
CA ALA A 74 -10.02 9.36 -1.68
C ALA A 74 -9.30 10.65 -1.31
N VAL A 75 -8.04 10.80 -1.75
CA VAL A 75 -7.29 12.06 -1.57
C VAL A 75 -7.97 13.22 -2.29
N MET A 76 -8.43 12.98 -3.52
CA MET A 76 -8.99 14.04 -4.36
C MET A 76 -10.36 14.54 -3.93
N THR A 77 -11.04 13.84 -3.01
CA THR A 77 -12.34 14.28 -2.47
C THR A 77 -12.21 15.56 -1.65
N ASP A 78 -11.16 15.68 -0.83
CA ASP A 78 -10.79 16.89 -0.09
C ASP A 78 -9.26 16.93 0.09
N PRO A 79 -8.51 17.46 -0.90
CA PRO A 79 -7.05 17.38 -0.91
C PRO A 79 -6.38 18.11 0.25
N GLU A 80 -6.94 19.23 0.70
CA GLU A 80 -6.36 20.02 1.80
C GLU A 80 -6.47 19.25 3.11
N ARG A 81 -7.64 18.67 3.36
CA ARG A 81 -7.88 17.86 4.55
C ARG A 81 -7.08 16.56 4.55
N ALA A 82 -7.06 15.86 3.41
CA ALA A 82 -6.26 14.66 3.25
C ALA A 82 -4.76 14.96 3.49
N PHE A 83 -4.26 16.07 2.94
CA PHE A 83 -2.87 16.49 3.15
C PHE A 83 -2.55 16.74 4.64
N GLU A 84 -3.45 17.40 5.38
CA GLU A 84 -3.28 17.64 6.82
C GLU A 84 -3.17 16.32 7.61
N VAL A 85 -4.13 15.41 7.40
CA VAL A 85 -4.19 14.12 8.10
C VAL A 85 -2.98 13.24 7.75
N LEU A 86 -2.68 13.09 6.47
CA LEU A 86 -1.56 12.28 5.99
C LEU A 86 -0.21 12.85 6.45
N THR A 87 -0.05 14.17 6.51
CA THR A 87 1.16 14.80 7.07
C THR A 87 1.35 14.45 8.54
N ARG A 88 0.27 14.45 9.33
CA ARG A 88 0.34 14.06 10.74
C ARG A 88 0.71 12.59 10.89
N LEU A 89 0.09 11.69 10.12
CA LEU A 89 0.41 10.26 10.12
C LEU A 89 1.85 9.98 9.68
N SER A 90 2.32 10.62 8.60
CA SER A 90 3.69 10.50 8.12
C SER A 90 4.72 10.97 9.15
N LYS A 91 4.44 12.07 9.87
CA LYS A 91 5.31 12.56 10.97
C LYS A 91 5.43 11.59 12.14
N MET A 92 4.49 10.65 12.29
CA MET A 92 4.60 9.57 13.27
C MET A 92 5.54 8.46 12.81
N GLY A 93 6.00 8.47 11.55
CA GLY A 93 6.84 7.44 10.95
C GLY A 93 6.07 6.31 10.28
N LEU A 94 4.76 6.49 10.04
CA LEU A 94 3.95 5.59 9.23
C LEU A 94 4.30 5.76 7.75
N LYS A 95 4.43 4.66 7.03
CA LYS A 95 4.59 4.69 5.58
C LYS A 95 3.23 4.96 4.92
N LEU A 96 3.22 5.69 3.83
CA LEU A 96 2.02 6.00 3.06
C LEU A 96 2.19 5.52 1.62
N ALA A 97 1.19 4.82 1.09
CA ALA A 97 1.11 4.40 -0.30
C ALA A 97 -0.12 4.99 -0.98
N ILE A 98 0.05 5.43 -2.22
CA ILE A 98 -1.03 5.92 -3.05
C ILE A 98 -1.48 4.76 -3.93
N ASP A 99 -2.73 4.36 -3.74
CA ASP A 99 -3.34 3.20 -4.38
C ASP A 99 -4.18 3.57 -5.60
N ASP A 100 -4.44 2.57 -6.44
CA ASP A 100 -5.18 2.67 -7.69
C ASP A 100 -4.65 3.75 -8.65
N PHE A 101 -3.33 3.98 -8.66
CA PHE A 101 -2.75 5.10 -9.39
C PHE A 101 -2.97 4.98 -10.90
N GLY A 102 -3.45 6.08 -11.51
CA GLY A 102 -3.72 6.18 -12.94
C GLY A 102 -5.17 5.91 -13.32
N THR A 103 -6.01 5.49 -12.36
CA THR A 103 -7.46 5.31 -12.58
C THR A 103 -8.26 6.61 -12.38
N GLY A 104 -7.65 7.61 -11.73
CA GLY A 104 -8.29 8.88 -11.37
C GLY A 104 -7.71 10.10 -12.07
N TYR A 105 -8.19 11.27 -11.66
CA TYR A 105 -7.74 12.59 -12.11
C TYR A 105 -6.87 13.27 -11.06
N SER A 106 -5.74 12.68 -10.70
CA SER A 106 -4.77 13.36 -9.84
C SER A 106 -4.14 14.49 -10.58
N SER A 107 -4.24 15.69 -10.00
CA SER A 107 -3.28 16.71 -10.37
C SER A 107 -1.91 16.27 -9.87
N LEU A 108 -0.93 16.12 -10.77
CA LEU A 108 0.48 15.95 -10.41
C LEU A 108 0.96 17.00 -9.39
N SER A 109 0.33 18.18 -9.40
CA SER A 109 0.57 19.25 -8.42
C SER A 109 0.20 18.88 -6.98
N TYR A 110 -0.82 18.05 -6.78
CA TYR A 110 -1.20 17.52 -5.45
C TYR A 110 -0.31 16.36 -5.08
N LEU A 111 -0.06 15.43 -6.02
CA LEU A 111 0.81 14.29 -5.81
C LEU A 111 2.19 14.69 -5.28
N LYS A 112 2.79 15.73 -5.87
CA LYS A 112 4.08 16.30 -5.44
C LYS A 112 4.10 16.76 -3.98
N LYS A 113 2.94 17.14 -3.42
CA LYS A 113 2.84 17.64 -2.04
C LYS A 113 2.62 16.51 -1.04
N LEU A 114 2.02 15.39 -1.46
CA LEU A 114 1.65 14.33 -0.53
C LEU A 114 2.89 13.70 0.12
N PRO A 115 2.86 13.40 1.43
CA PRO A 115 3.95 12.76 2.14
C PRO A 115 4.01 11.23 1.85
N GLY A 116 3.83 10.85 0.58
CA GLY A 116 3.84 9.47 0.13
C GLY A 116 5.24 8.85 0.11
N ASN A 117 5.30 7.54 0.24
CA ASN A 117 6.51 6.73 0.09
C ASN A 117 6.43 5.84 -1.15
N THR A 118 5.22 5.45 -1.51
CA THR A 118 4.95 4.40 -2.51
C THR A 118 3.81 4.83 -3.44
N ILE A 119 3.93 4.51 -4.73
CA ILE A 119 2.82 4.53 -5.69
C ILE A 119 2.52 3.08 -6.09
N LYS A 120 1.25 2.71 -6.07
CA LYS A 120 0.76 1.39 -6.48
C LYS A 120 -0.02 1.55 -7.78
N ILE A 121 0.47 0.93 -8.86
CA ILE A 121 -0.14 0.96 -10.18
C ILE A 121 -1.29 -0.04 -10.20
N ASP A 122 -2.49 0.45 -10.53
CA ASP A 122 -3.69 -0.38 -10.53
C ASP A 122 -3.55 -1.61 -11.43
N LYS A 123 -4.12 -2.73 -10.96
CA LYS A 123 -4.09 -4.02 -11.65
C LYS A 123 -4.68 -3.99 -13.05
N SER A 124 -5.63 -3.10 -13.35
CA SER A 124 -6.25 -3.06 -14.69
C SER A 124 -5.20 -2.75 -15.77
N PHE A 125 -4.31 -1.80 -15.50
CA PHE A 125 -3.22 -1.45 -16.41
C PHE A 125 -2.15 -2.55 -16.49
N VAL A 126 -1.78 -3.15 -15.35
CA VAL A 126 -0.75 -4.20 -15.32
C VAL A 126 -1.22 -5.49 -15.99
N ILE A 127 -2.50 -5.85 -15.87
CA ILE A 127 -3.09 -6.96 -16.60
C ILE A 127 -3.16 -6.65 -18.10
N GLY A 128 -3.52 -5.41 -18.45
CA GLY A 128 -3.69 -4.96 -19.83
C GLY A 128 -2.40 -4.73 -20.62
N MET A 129 -1.29 -4.36 -19.96
CA MET A 129 -0.04 -3.93 -20.62
C MET A 129 0.61 -4.95 -21.56
N GLY A 130 0.24 -6.24 -21.46
CA GLY A 130 0.70 -7.27 -22.37
C GLY A 130 0.03 -7.21 -23.75
N ARG A 131 -1.12 -6.55 -23.86
CA ARG A 131 -1.99 -6.55 -25.06
C ARG A 131 -2.43 -5.15 -25.51
N ASP A 132 -2.43 -4.17 -24.61
CA ASP A 132 -2.78 -2.78 -24.90
C ASP A 132 -1.56 -1.87 -24.68
N GLU A 133 -1.15 -1.17 -25.75
CA GLU A 133 -0.02 -0.24 -25.70
C GLU A 133 -0.33 1.02 -24.88
N ASN A 134 -1.61 1.39 -24.72
CA ASN A 134 -1.99 2.49 -23.84
C ASN A 134 -1.77 2.10 -22.38
N ASP A 135 -2.18 0.90 -21.98
CA ASP A 135 -1.94 0.38 -20.63
C ASP A 135 -0.44 0.25 -20.36
N ALA A 136 0.33 -0.25 -21.33
CA ALA A 136 1.79 -0.30 -21.22
C ALA A 136 2.43 1.10 -21.10
N ALA A 137 1.89 2.11 -21.79
CA ALA A 137 2.35 3.49 -21.68
C ALA A 137 2.00 4.09 -20.30
N ILE A 138 0.83 3.79 -19.75
CA ILE A 138 0.42 4.21 -18.40
C ILE A 138 1.36 3.59 -17.37
N VAL A 139 1.60 2.27 -17.41
CA VAL A 139 2.52 1.59 -16.50
C VAL A 139 3.91 2.22 -16.54
N ARG A 140 4.49 2.40 -17.72
CA ARG A 140 5.82 3.02 -17.88
C ARG A 140 5.86 4.44 -17.31
N THR A 141 4.86 5.26 -17.65
CA THR A 141 4.81 6.66 -17.20
C THR A 141 4.65 6.76 -15.69
N SER A 142 3.87 5.87 -15.08
CA SER A 142 3.72 5.78 -13.63
C SER A 142 5.01 5.37 -12.93
N ILE A 143 5.78 4.43 -13.50
CA ILE A 143 7.11 4.05 -12.98
C ILE A 143 8.05 5.26 -13.01
N ASP A 144 8.19 5.88 -14.18
CA ASP A 144 9.07 7.04 -14.37
C ASP A 144 8.70 8.20 -13.42
N LEU A 145 7.39 8.47 -13.29
CA LEU A 145 6.90 9.51 -12.40
C LEU A 145 7.21 9.22 -10.93
N GLY A 146 6.94 8.00 -10.46
CA GLY A 146 7.22 7.60 -9.09
C GLY A 146 8.69 7.80 -8.74
N HIS A 147 9.59 7.32 -9.60
CA HIS A 147 11.04 7.50 -9.40
C HIS A 147 11.47 8.95 -9.43
N ASN A 148 10.94 9.77 -10.35
CA ASN A 148 11.23 11.19 -10.42
C ASN A 148 10.77 11.98 -9.17
N LEU A 149 9.77 11.47 -8.46
CA LEU A 149 9.30 12.01 -7.18
C LEU A 149 10.03 11.40 -5.97
N GLY A 150 10.94 10.45 -6.19
CA GLY A 150 11.65 9.74 -5.13
C GLY A 150 10.80 8.70 -4.39
N LEU A 151 9.76 8.19 -5.05
CA LEU A 151 8.82 7.20 -4.52
C LEU A 151 9.17 5.80 -5.03
N GLU A 152 8.90 4.78 -4.21
CA GLU A 152 8.91 3.38 -4.66
C GLU A 152 7.67 3.09 -5.51
N VAL A 153 7.80 2.23 -6.52
CA VAL A 153 6.69 1.86 -7.40
C VAL A 153 6.35 0.37 -7.27
N VAL A 154 5.09 0.09 -6.94
CA VAL A 154 4.53 -1.26 -6.84
C VAL A 154 3.57 -1.47 -8.00
N ALA A 155 3.73 -2.55 -8.77
CA ALA A 155 2.77 -2.95 -9.78
C ALA A 155 1.85 -4.07 -9.25
N GLU A 156 0.53 -3.89 -9.38
CA GLU A 156 -0.45 -4.86 -8.90
C GLU A 156 -1.01 -5.77 -9.98
N GLY A 157 -1.56 -6.93 -9.62
CA GLY A 157 -2.22 -7.80 -10.59
C GLY A 157 -1.29 -8.54 -11.54
N VAL A 158 -0.06 -8.87 -11.12
CA VAL A 158 0.82 -9.73 -11.91
C VAL A 158 0.30 -11.17 -11.94
N GLU A 159 -0.11 -11.63 -13.13
CA GLU A 159 -0.71 -12.97 -13.31
C GLU A 159 0.20 -13.99 -13.99
N ASN A 160 1.32 -13.55 -14.59
CA ASN A 160 2.23 -14.43 -15.31
C ASN A 160 3.68 -13.90 -15.31
N GLU A 161 4.61 -14.77 -15.73
CA GLU A 161 6.05 -14.48 -15.76
C GLU A 161 6.42 -13.39 -16.78
N GLU A 162 5.69 -13.30 -17.89
CA GLU A 162 5.96 -12.34 -18.96
C GLU A 162 5.69 -10.91 -18.48
N THR A 163 4.55 -10.68 -17.82
CA THR A 163 4.23 -9.40 -17.18
C THR A 163 5.29 -9.03 -16.14
N LEU A 164 5.71 -9.99 -15.29
CA LEU A 164 6.75 -9.73 -14.29
C LEU A 164 8.09 -9.32 -14.91
N LYS A 165 8.53 -10.01 -15.98
CA LYS A 165 9.76 -9.66 -16.71
C LYS A 165 9.67 -8.28 -17.32
N ARG A 166 8.54 -7.95 -17.96
CA ARG A 166 8.33 -6.63 -18.58
C ARG A 166 8.33 -5.51 -17.53
N LEU A 167 7.72 -5.72 -16.37
CA LEU A 167 7.80 -4.77 -15.25
C LEU A 167 9.23 -4.56 -14.76
N ALA A 168 10.02 -5.64 -14.65
CA ALA A 168 11.43 -5.56 -14.27
C ALA A 168 12.28 -4.82 -15.32
N GLU A 169 12.04 -5.03 -16.60
CA GLU A 169 12.69 -4.30 -17.70
C GLU A 169 12.35 -2.81 -17.70
N LEU A 170 11.12 -2.45 -17.32
CA LEU A 170 10.69 -1.07 -17.12
C LEU A 170 11.23 -0.46 -15.81
N GLY A 171 11.92 -1.22 -14.97
CA GLY A 171 12.52 -0.74 -13.73
C GLY A 171 11.58 -0.68 -12.53
N CYS A 172 10.40 -1.32 -12.57
CA CYS A 172 9.48 -1.37 -11.44
C CYS A 172 10.14 -1.96 -10.18
N ASP A 173 9.94 -1.34 -9.00
CA ASP A 173 10.61 -1.76 -7.77
C ASP A 173 10.02 -3.05 -7.21
N THR A 174 8.69 -3.09 -7.09
CA THR A 174 7.94 -4.17 -6.46
C THR A 174 6.79 -4.63 -7.34
N ALA A 175 6.43 -5.90 -7.27
CA ALA A 175 5.25 -6.43 -7.93
C ALA A 175 4.41 -7.24 -6.95
N GLN A 176 3.10 -7.25 -7.15
CA GLN A 176 2.18 -8.14 -6.45
C GLN A 176 1.15 -8.74 -7.40
N GLY A 177 0.75 -9.99 -7.14
CA GLY A 177 -0.28 -10.64 -7.94
C GLY A 177 -0.34 -12.15 -7.78
N HIS A 178 -1.36 -12.74 -8.41
CA HIS A 178 -1.66 -14.16 -8.33
C HIS A 178 -0.56 -15.08 -8.84
N TYR A 179 0.36 -14.56 -9.67
CA TYR A 179 1.54 -15.31 -10.10
C TYR A 179 2.46 -15.68 -8.92
N MET A 180 2.50 -14.85 -7.87
CA MET A 180 3.30 -15.10 -6.67
C MET A 180 2.50 -15.83 -5.60
N SER A 181 1.31 -15.30 -5.27
CA SER A 181 0.36 -15.91 -4.33
C SER A 181 -1.03 -15.32 -4.51
N ARG A 182 -2.05 -16.11 -4.20
CA ARG A 182 -3.39 -15.57 -3.89
C ARG A 182 -3.40 -14.99 -2.46
N PRO A 183 -4.40 -14.17 -2.09
CA PRO A 183 -4.60 -13.78 -0.70
C PRO A 183 -4.65 -15.01 0.22
N LEU A 184 -3.96 -14.93 1.35
CA LEU A 184 -3.78 -16.03 2.31
C LEU A 184 -4.34 -15.62 3.67
N SER A 185 -4.84 -16.60 4.43
CA SER A 185 -5.03 -16.42 5.87
C SER A 185 -3.68 -16.18 6.59
N ALA A 186 -3.73 -15.69 7.83
CA ALA A 186 -2.51 -15.47 8.62
C ALA A 186 -1.74 -16.79 8.85
N GLU A 187 -2.45 -17.90 9.04
CA GLU A 187 -1.86 -19.23 9.19
C GLU A 187 -1.18 -19.69 7.88
N GLU A 188 -1.87 -19.58 6.75
CA GLU A 188 -1.32 -19.94 5.44
C GLU A 188 -0.14 -19.05 5.07
N LEU A 189 -0.18 -17.76 5.44
CA LEU A 189 0.91 -16.84 5.18
C LEU A 189 2.19 -17.29 5.88
N ASN A 190 2.12 -17.67 7.16
CA ASN A 190 3.28 -18.16 7.90
C ASN A 190 3.91 -19.40 7.25
N VAL A 191 3.10 -20.29 6.65
CA VAL A 191 3.58 -21.45 5.91
C VAL A 191 4.22 -21.02 4.59
N TRP A 192 3.54 -20.16 3.84
CA TRP A 192 4.02 -19.63 2.57
C TRP A 192 5.36 -18.90 2.72
N LEU A 193 5.52 -18.09 3.77
CA LEU A 193 6.77 -17.36 4.05
C LEU A 193 7.97 -18.28 4.31
N LYS A 194 7.75 -19.48 4.81
CA LYS A 194 8.81 -20.45 5.10
C LYS A 194 9.14 -21.34 3.91
N GLN A 195 8.19 -21.55 3.01
CA GLN A 195 8.28 -22.57 1.95
C GLN A 195 8.32 -22.01 0.52
N SER A 196 7.84 -20.78 0.32
CA SER A 196 7.75 -20.17 -1.00
C SER A 196 9.11 -19.79 -1.55
N SER A 197 9.32 -20.03 -2.85
CA SER A 197 10.49 -19.52 -3.58
C SER A 197 10.56 -17.99 -3.59
N TRP A 198 9.42 -17.31 -3.40
CA TRP A 198 9.30 -15.86 -3.31
C TRP A 198 9.67 -15.30 -1.94
N ALA A 199 9.51 -16.09 -0.87
CA ALA A 199 9.61 -15.57 0.48
C ALA A 199 11.04 -15.39 0.99
N LEU A 200 12.02 -16.13 0.46
CA LEU A 200 13.37 -16.21 1.05
C LEU A 200 14.53 -16.28 0.05
N LYS A 201 14.33 -16.05 -1.27
CA LYS A 201 15.44 -16.00 -2.25
C LYS A 201 15.57 -14.65 -2.97
N ARG A 202 16.70 -14.00 -2.68
CA ARG A 202 17.54 -13.15 -3.56
C ARG A 202 16.96 -11.88 -4.23
N ASN A 203 15.75 -11.44 -3.92
CA ASN A 203 15.34 -10.08 -4.29
C ASN A 203 14.38 -9.47 -3.25
N PRO A 204 14.88 -8.72 -2.24
CA PRO A 204 14.04 -8.14 -1.18
C PRO A 204 13.05 -7.08 -1.68
N LYS A 205 13.06 -6.76 -2.97
CA LYS A 205 12.28 -5.69 -3.57
C LYS A 205 10.91 -6.10 -4.12
N LEU A 206 10.59 -7.39 -4.26
CA LEU A 206 9.46 -7.83 -5.10
C LEU A 206 8.28 -8.49 -4.37
N VAL A 207 8.19 -8.43 -3.03
CA VAL A 207 7.05 -9.02 -2.32
C VAL A 207 6.60 -8.10 -1.19
N ARG A 208 5.50 -7.37 -1.42
CA ARG A 208 4.66 -6.82 -0.36
C ARG A 208 3.40 -7.68 -0.27
N LEU A 209 2.96 -7.95 0.95
CA LEU A 209 1.79 -8.78 1.22
C LEU A 209 0.70 -7.88 1.80
N GLN A 210 -0.48 -7.95 1.20
CA GLN A 210 -1.67 -7.30 1.71
C GLN A 210 -2.59 -8.34 2.31
N HIS A 211 -3.15 -8.02 3.48
CA HIS A 211 -4.22 -8.77 4.14
C HIS A 211 -5.55 -8.05 3.94
#